data_AF-A0A7S2A2S2-F1
#
_entry.id   AF-A0A7S2A2S2-F1
#
_cell.length_a   1.000
_cell.length_b   1.000
_cell.length_c   1.000
_cell.angle_alpha   90.00
_cell.angle_beta   90.00
_cell.angle_gamma   90.00
#
_symmetry.space_group_name_H-M   'P 1'
#
loop_
_entity.id
_entity.type
_entity.pdbx_description
1 polymer ?
#
loop_
_entity_poly.entity_id
_entity_poly.type
_entity_poly.pdbx_seq_one_letter_code
_entity_poly.pdbx_strand_id
1 'polypeptide(L)'
;ARRNAPSVVFIDEFQALFTERGRGSGRLASVLLQCLDDAARWREADAGAGASGKGGGRKNGSERRVVVLGATNAPWMVDRAFLRPGRFDRVVHVGLPTEGEREAVLSVHTSRMRLHRLVTATASE
;
A
#
# COMPACT_ATOMS: atom_id res chain seq x y z
N ALA A 1 0.23 -12.68 9.12
CA ALA A 1 1.30 -11.93 8.44
C ALA A 1 2.69 -12.47 8.79
N ARG A 2 3.26 -12.17 9.97
CA ARG A 2 4.65 -12.53 10.33
C ARG A 2 5.04 -14.00 10.14
N ARG A 3 4.21 -14.95 10.59
CA ARG A 3 4.48 -16.40 10.42
C ARG A 3 4.46 -16.85 8.96
N ASN A 4 3.75 -16.13 8.10
CA ASN A 4 3.55 -16.45 6.69
C ASN A 4 4.36 -15.49 5.80
N ALA A 5 5.45 -14.91 6.32
CA ALA A 5 6.28 -14.02 5.52
C ALA A 5 6.96 -14.79 4.37
N PRO A 6 7.11 -14.18 3.18
CA PRO A 6 6.78 -12.79 2.84
C PRO A 6 5.26 -12.56 2.72
N SER A 7 4.76 -11.43 3.24
CA SER A 7 3.32 -11.15 3.21
C SER A 7 2.99 -9.67 3.05
N VAL A 8 1.85 -9.37 2.43
CA VAL A 8 1.27 -8.03 2.34
C VAL A 8 0.01 -7.98 3.19
N VAL A 9 -0.12 -6.94 4.02
CA VAL A 9 -1.33 -6.62 4.77
C VAL A 9 -1.93 -5.36 4.15
N PHE A 10 -3.15 -5.46 3.62
CA PHE A 10 -3.88 -4.33 3.05
C PHE A 10 -5.00 -3.91 4.00
N ILE A 11 -5.05 -2.62 4.32
CA ILE A 11 -6.07 -2.00 5.15
C ILE A 11 -6.80 -0.99 4.27
N ASP A 12 -8.02 -1.33 3.89
CA ASP A 12 -8.91 -0.42 3.16
C ASP A 12 -9.68 0.48 4.13
N GLU A 13 -10.20 1.60 3.62
CA GLU A 13 -10.96 2.58 4.41
C GLU A 13 -10.23 2.95 5.72
N PHE A 14 -8.92 3.20 5.61
CA PHE A 14 -8.02 3.38 6.74
C PHE A 14 -8.47 4.49 7.70
N GLN A 15 -9.21 5.50 7.19
CA GLN A 15 -9.79 6.55 8.02
C GLN A 15 -10.81 6.05 9.05
N ALA A 16 -11.41 4.87 8.87
CA ALA A 16 -12.31 4.28 9.85
C ALA A 16 -11.61 4.03 11.20
N LEU A 17 -10.28 3.96 11.22
CA LEU A 17 -9.49 3.81 12.44
C LEU A 17 -9.39 5.13 13.26
N PHE A 18 -9.77 6.28 12.67
CA PHE A 18 -9.59 7.62 13.23
C PHE A 18 -10.87 8.30 13.70
N THR A 19 -11.95 7.55 13.96
CA THR A 19 -13.23 8.13 14.42
C THR A 19 -13.01 9.23 15.47
N GLU A 20 -13.68 10.38 15.27
CA GLU A 20 -13.56 11.57 16.10
C GLU A 20 -13.44 11.20 17.57
N ARG A 21 -12.38 11.68 18.23
CA ARG A 21 -11.87 11.28 19.54
C ARG A 21 -12.97 10.96 20.57
N GLY A 22 -13.52 9.75 20.49
CA GLY A 22 -14.57 9.23 21.37
C GLY A 22 -14.12 7.91 21.93
N ARG A 23 -13.41 7.95 23.07
CA ARG A 23 -13.05 6.91 24.09
C ARG A 23 -12.67 5.46 23.67
N GLY A 24 -12.86 4.99 22.44
CA GLY A 24 -12.62 3.62 21.96
C GLY A 24 -11.64 3.48 20.79
N SER A 25 -11.68 4.40 19.81
CA SER A 25 -10.83 4.35 18.60
C SER A 25 -9.33 4.46 18.91
N GLY A 26 -8.98 5.18 19.98
CA GLY A 26 -7.58 5.39 20.37
C GLY A 26 -6.83 4.09 20.71
N ARG A 27 -7.53 3.06 21.20
CA ARG A 27 -6.89 1.77 21.52
C ARG A 27 -6.46 1.03 20.26
N LEU A 28 -7.33 0.92 19.26
CA LEU A 28 -6.99 0.25 17.99
C LEU A 28 -5.87 0.98 17.26
N ALA A 29 -5.92 2.31 17.23
CA ALA A 29 -4.85 3.12 16.66
C ALA A 29 -3.51 2.87 17.37
N SER A 30 -3.49 2.85 18.70
CA SER A 30 -2.27 2.58 19.48
C SER A 30 -1.70 1.17 19.23
N VAL A 31 -2.55 0.15 19.15
CA VAL A 31 -2.13 -1.24 18.85
C VAL A 31 -1.56 -1.34 17.44
N LEU A 32 -2.17 -0.67 16.46
CA LEU A 32 -1.65 -0.67 15.10
C LEU A 32 -0.30 0.05 15.01
N LEU A 33 -0.14 1.19 15.68
CA LEU A 33 1.16 1.89 15.76
C LEU A 33 2.24 0.99 16.35
N GLN A 34 1.94 0.26 17.43
CA GLN A 34 2.86 -0.70 18.02
C GLN A 34 3.23 -1.81 17.02
N CYS A 35 2.25 -2.35 16.29
CA CYS A 35 2.50 -3.38 15.29
C CYS A 35 3.37 -2.89 14.13
N LEU A 36 3.19 -1.63 13.70
CA LEU A 36 4.01 -1.00 12.65
C LEU A 36 5.45 -0.78 13.13
N ASP A 37 5.63 -0.28 14.36
CA ASP A 37 6.95 -0.10 14.97
C ASP A 37 7.70 -1.45 15.08
N ASP A 38 6.99 -2.50 15.50
CA ASP A 38 7.54 -3.86 15.57
C ASP A 38 7.94 -4.40 14.18
N ALA A 39 7.14 -4.13 13.14
CA ALA A 39 7.46 -4.52 11.77
C ALA A 39 8.68 -3.76 11.22
N ALA A 40 8.81 -2.47 11.54
CA ALA A 40 9.94 -1.64 11.12
C ALA A 40 11.27 -2.13 11.69
N ARG A 41 11.30 -2.42 12.99
CA ARG A 41 12.48 -2.98 13.67
C ARG A 41 12.91 -4.31 13.06
N TRP A 42 11.94 -5.12 12.65
CA TRP A 42 12.19 -6.42 12.05
C TRP A 42 12.89 -6.29 10.69
N ARG A 43 12.52 -5.28 9.90
CA ARG A 43 13.19 -4.95 8.64
C ARG A 43 14.67 -4.60 8.85
N GLU A 44 14.98 -3.86 9.91
CA GLU A 44 16.36 -3.44 10.23
C GLU A 44 17.21 -4.61 10.75
N ALA A 45 16.63 -5.47 11.58
CA ALA A 45 17.31 -6.66 12.10
C ALA A 45 17.68 -7.66 10.99
N ASP A 46 16.79 -7.86 10.00
CA ASP A 46 17.06 -8.74 8.85
C ASP A 46 18.10 -8.11 7.90
N ALA A 47 18.16 -6.78 7.81
CA ALA A 47 19.17 -6.07 7.03
C ALA A 47 20.60 -6.18 7.62
N GLY A 48 20.73 -6.25 8.95
CA GLY A 48 22.01 -6.41 9.65
C GLY A 48 22.62 -7.82 9.52
N ALA A 49 21.81 -8.85 9.31
CA ALA A 49 22.26 -10.23 9.15
C ALA A 49 22.82 -10.55 7.75
N GLY A 50 22.69 -9.64 6.77
CA GLY A 50 23.09 -9.83 5.38
C GLY A 50 24.42 -9.19 4.96
N ALA A 51 25.10 -8.49 5.87
CA ALA A 51 26.23 -7.60 5.57
C ALA A 51 27.64 -8.21 5.70
N SER A 52 27.80 -9.50 6.07
CA SER A 52 29.09 -10.19 6.01
C SER A 52 29.11 -11.24 4.90
N GLY A 53 29.51 -10.84 3.69
CA GLY A 53 29.70 -11.79 2.59
C GLY A 53 30.01 -11.10 1.27
N LYS A 54 31.29 -10.83 1.03
CA LYS A 54 31.87 -10.60 -0.30
C LYS A 54 31.57 -11.83 -1.17
N GLY A 55 30.82 -11.68 -2.25
CA GLY A 55 30.59 -12.75 -3.22
C GLY A 55 29.47 -12.40 -4.20
N GLY A 56 29.84 -12.14 -5.45
CA GLY A 56 28.90 -11.85 -6.53
C GLY A 56 28.07 -13.08 -6.90
N GLY A 57 26.88 -13.18 -6.33
CA GLY A 57 25.85 -14.14 -6.68
C GLY A 57 24.51 -13.62 -6.18
N ARG A 58 23.46 -13.73 -7.00
CA ARG A 58 22.09 -13.30 -6.68
C ARG A 58 21.70 -13.84 -5.29
N LYS A 59 21.72 -12.95 -4.27
CA LYS A 59 21.34 -13.29 -2.91
C LYS A 59 19.82 -13.51 -2.88
N ASN A 60 19.39 -14.76 -3.01
CA ASN A 60 18.08 -15.22 -2.53
C ASN A 60 18.14 -15.27 -0.98
N GLY A 61 18.30 -14.12 -0.35
CA GLY A 61 18.04 -13.99 1.08
C GLY A 61 16.53 -14.06 1.25
N SER A 62 16.04 -15.03 2.01
CA SER A 62 14.62 -15.16 2.34
C SER A 62 14.18 -13.96 3.18
N GLU A 63 13.90 -12.83 2.52
CA GLU A 63 13.39 -11.61 3.12
C GLU A 63 12.03 -11.97 3.75
N ARG A 64 12.01 -12.23 5.05
CA ARG A 64 10.77 -12.46 5.80
C ARG A 64 10.05 -11.12 6.01
N ARG A 65 9.83 -10.39 4.92
CA ARG A 65 9.30 -9.02 4.92
C ARG A 65 7.78 -9.05 5.03
N VAL A 66 7.25 -8.21 5.91
CA VAL A 66 5.84 -7.84 5.92
C VAL A 66 5.72 -6.42 5.39
N VAL A 67 4.89 -6.23 4.37
CA VAL A 67 4.54 -4.90 3.84
C VAL A 67 3.13 -4.57 4.29
N VAL A 68 2.92 -3.37 4.81
CA VAL A 68 1.60 -2.87 5.18
C VAL A 68 1.21 -1.75 4.23
N LEU A 69 0.04 -1.88 3.62
CA LEU A 69 -0.55 -0.90 2.71
C LEU A 69 -1.85 -0.38 3.32
N GLY A 70 -1.99 0.93 3.43
CA GLY A 70 -3.22 1.59 3.86
C GLY A 70 -3.80 2.40 2.71
N ALA A 71 -5.08 2.21 2.41
CA ALA A 71 -5.82 3.01 1.44
C ALA A 71 -6.81 3.93 2.17
N THR A 72 -6.87 5.19 1.76
CA THR A 72 -7.83 6.17 2.30
C THR A 72 -8.23 7.20 1.26
N ASN A 73 -9.50 7.56 1.32
CA ASN A 73 -10.12 8.60 0.49
C ASN A 73 -10.02 9.97 1.19
N ALA A 74 -9.60 9.98 2.46
CA ALA A 74 -9.56 11.14 3.33
C ALA A 74 -8.16 11.30 3.94
N PRO A 75 -7.12 11.57 3.12
CA PRO A 75 -5.74 11.68 3.58
C PRO A 75 -5.53 12.75 4.65
N TRP A 76 -6.37 13.79 4.68
CA TRP A 76 -6.33 14.83 5.71
C TRP A 76 -6.79 14.36 7.10
N MET A 77 -7.49 13.24 7.21
CA MET A 77 -7.94 12.68 8.49
C MET A 77 -6.90 11.76 9.15
N VAL A 78 -5.81 11.43 8.45
CA VAL A 78 -4.77 10.54 8.96
C VAL A 78 -3.94 11.24 10.04
N ASP A 79 -3.86 10.65 11.22
CA ASP A 79 -3.03 11.17 12.31
C ASP A 79 -1.53 11.13 11.92
N ARG A 80 -0.81 12.25 12.16
CA ARG A 80 0.62 12.38 11.88
C ARG A 80 1.49 11.29 12.52
N ALA A 81 1.04 10.65 13.59
CA ALA A 81 1.72 9.51 14.20
C ALA A 81 1.88 8.36 13.20
N PHE A 82 0.92 8.12 12.31
CA PHE A 82 1.01 7.05 11.31
C PHE A 82 1.98 7.35 10.17
N LEU A 83 2.27 8.63 9.92
CA LEU A 83 3.15 9.09 8.84
C LEU A 83 4.62 9.22 9.25
N ARG A 84 4.98 8.82 10.48
CA ARG A 84 6.37 8.87 10.94
C ARG A 84 7.22 7.79 10.25
N PRO A 85 8.55 8.01 10.11
CA PRO A 85 9.46 7.02 9.54
C PRO A 85 9.29 5.62 10.14
N GLY A 86 9.29 4.58 9.30
CA GLY A 86 9.07 3.19 9.70
C GLY A 86 7.61 2.75 9.80
N ARG A 87 6.64 3.67 9.65
CA ARG A 87 5.19 3.35 9.61
C ARG A 87 4.66 3.48 8.18
N PHE A 88 3.67 4.35 7.94
CA PHE A 88 3.24 4.75 6.60
C PHE A 88 4.11 5.90 6.10
N ASP A 89 5.41 5.65 5.99
CA ASP A 89 6.41 6.66 5.60
C ASP A 89 6.49 6.89 4.07
N ARG A 90 5.85 6.02 3.29
CA ARG A 90 5.64 6.18 1.84
C ARG A 90 4.17 6.45 1.57
N VAL A 91 3.89 7.65 1.07
CA VAL A 91 2.55 8.05 0.63
C VAL A 91 2.54 8.14 -0.88
N VAL A 92 1.62 7.41 -1.51
CA VAL A 92 1.39 7.45 -2.96
C VAL A 92 0.03 8.10 -3.18
N HIS A 93 0.01 9.22 -3.89
CA HIS A 93 -1.23 9.86 -4.29
C HIS A 93 -1.75 9.21 -5.58
N VAL A 94 -3.01 8.81 -5.57
CA VAL A 94 -3.72 8.33 -6.76
C VAL A 94 -4.70 9.41 -7.18
N GLY A 95 -4.38 10.10 -8.28
CA GLY A 95 -5.22 11.14 -8.86
C GLY A 95 -6.32 10.59 -9.75
N LEU A 96 -7.13 11.49 -10.30
CA LEU A 96 -8.08 11.13 -11.35
C LEU A 96 -7.33 10.74 -12.64
N PRO A 97 -7.80 9.71 -13.37
CA PRO A 97 -7.17 9.30 -14.61
C PRO A 97 -7.31 10.38 -15.69
N THR A 98 -6.25 10.56 -16.47
CA THR A 98 -6.24 11.34 -17.72
C THR A 98 -7.13 10.71 -18.78
N GLU A 99 -7.32 11.39 -19.92
CA GLU A 99 -8.12 10.86 -21.02
C GLU A 99 -7.59 9.53 -21.57
N GLY A 100 -6.29 9.44 -21.87
CA GLY A 100 -5.68 8.19 -22.32
C GLY A 100 -5.72 7.08 -21.28
N GLU A 101 -5.59 7.40 -19.99
CA GLU A 101 -5.74 6.42 -18.91
C GLU A 101 -7.19 5.95 -18.76
N ARG A 102 -8.19 6.83 -18.95
CA ARG A 102 -9.61 6.44 -18.97
C ARG A 102 -9.89 5.50 -20.14
N GLU A 103 -9.34 5.78 -21.32
CA GLU A 103 -9.44 4.89 -22.47
C GLU A 103 -8.82 3.52 -22.15
N ALA A 104 -7.64 3.48 -21.53
CA ALA A 104 -6.99 2.23 -21.13
C ALA A 104 -7.83 1.43 -20.12
N VAL A 105 -8.39 2.09 -19.11
CA VAL A 105 -9.30 1.46 -18.12
C VAL A 105 -10.54 0.90 -18.81
N LEU A 106 -11.18 1.69 -19.68
CA LEU A 106 -12.35 1.24 -20.43
C LEU A 106 -12.01 0.05 -21.33
N SER A 107 -10.90 0.11 -22.05
CA SER A 107 -10.42 -0.95 -22.93
C SER A 107 -10.26 -2.29 -22.19
N VAL A 108 -9.69 -2.28 -20.98
CA VAL A 108 -9.59 -3.48 -20.14
C VAL A 108 -10.98 -4.06 -19.83
N HIS A 109 -11.92 -3.21 -19.42
CA HIS A 109 -13.27 -3.64 -19.05
C HIS A 109 -14.11 -4.08 -20.25
N THR A 110 -13.92 -3.48 -21.42
CA THR A 110 -14.67 -3.80 -22.64
C THR A 110 -14.01 -4.85 -23.52
N SER A 111 -12.79 -5.30 -23.19
CA SER A 111 -11.98 -6.22 -24.00
C SER A 111 -12.66 -7.52 -24.41
N ARG A 112 -13.67 -7.97 -23.64
CA ARG A 112 -14.43 -9.21 -23.89
C ARG A 112 -15.87 -8.96 -24.36
N MET A 113 -16.26 -7.71 -24.56
CA MET A 113 -17.60 -7.32 -24.97
C MET A 113 -17.68 -7.17 -26.48
N ARG A 114 -18.82 -7.55 -27.08
CA ARG A 114 -19.13 -7.16 -28.46
C ARG A 114 -19.61 -5.72 -28.44
N LEU A 115 -18.72 -4.80 -28.77
CA LEU A 115 -19.04 -3.38 -28.87
C LEU A 115 -19.75 -3.10 -30.21
N HIS A 116 -20.84 -2.35 -30.17
CA HIS A 116 -21.43 -1.80 -31.38
C HIS A 116 -20.57 -0.65 -31.91
N ARG A 117 -20.54 -0.45 -33.23
CA ARG A 117 -19.64 0.49 -33.94
C ARG A 117 -19.69 1.95 -33.47
N LEU A 118 -20.69 2.32 -32.68
CA LEU A 118 -20.82 3.66 -32.08
C LEU A 118 -19.91 3.88 -30.85
N VAL A 119 -19.39 2.81 -30.25
CA VAL A 119 -18.58 2.88 -29.01
C VAL A 119 -17.07 2.90 -29.29
N THR A 120 -16.65 2.68 -30.54
CA THR A 120 -15.26 2.94 -30.95
C THR A 120 -15.06 4.45 -30.99
N ALA A 121 -14.35 4.97 -29.98
CA ALA A 121 -13.97 6.35 -29.87
C ALA A 121 -13.45 6.87 -31.22
N THR A 122 -14.08 7.93 -31.70
CA THR A 122 -13.59 8.74 -32.80
C THR A 122 -12.32 9.45 -32.35
N ALA A 123 -11.18 8.79 -32.52
CA ALA A 123 -9.87 9.40 -32.44
C ALA A 123 -9.28 9.44 -33.86
N SER A 124 -9.58 10.49 -34.63
CA SER A 124 -8.86 10.91 -35.84
C SER A 124 -9.45 12.25 -36.34
N GLU A 125 -8.85 13.36 -35.93
CA GLU A 125 -8.47 14.50 -36.78
C GLU A 125 -7.42 15.35 -36.06
#